data_AF-A0A4R2BVN2-F1
#
_entry.id   AF-A0A4R2BVN2-F1
#
_cell.length_a   1.000
_cell.length_b   1.000
_cell.length_c   1.000
_cell.angle_alpha   90.00
_cell.angle_beta   90.00
_cell.angle_gamma   90.00
#
_symmetry.space_group_name_H-M   'P 1'
#
loop_
_entity.id
_entity.type
_entity.pdbx_description
1 polymer ?
#
loop_
_entity_poly.entity_id
_entity_poly.type
_entity_poly.pdbx_seq_one_letter_code
_entity_poly.pdbx_strand_id
1 'polypeptide(L)' 'MKSPRRGEHELFAFLTCEANAVVKPIHPKAMPVILTEPAEIELWMNAEWKDARTLQRPLPAERMSLLPVEIQSEPMLF' A
#
# COMPACT_ATOMS: atom_id res chain seq x y z
N MET A 1 -9.53 -22.69 -13.59
CA MET A 1 -8.95 -23.54 -12.53
C MET A 1 -7.69 -22.85 -12.03
N LYS A 2 -7.45 -22.70 -10.72
CA LYS A 2 -6.19 -22.10 -10.24
C LYS A 2 -5.05 -23.08 -10.54
N SER A 3 -3.94 -22.59 -11.11
CA SER A 3 -2.72 -23.37 -11.40
C SER A 3 -1.59 -22.91 -10.49
N PRO A 4 -1.57 -23.34 -9.21
CA PRO A 4 -0.56 -22.88 -8.26
C PRO A 4 0.85 -23.29 -8.71
N ARG A 5 1.79 -22.33 -8.71
CA ARG A 5 3.20 -22.60 -8.95
C ARG A 5 3.77 -23.37 -7.75
N ARG A 6 4.39 -24.53 -7.99
CA ARG A 6 5.02 -25.34 -6.93
C ARG A 6 6.38 -24.76 -6.54
N GLY A 7 6.83 -25.01 -5.32
CA GLY A 7 8.10 -24.52 -4.78
C GLY A 7 7.90 -23.71 -3.50
N GLU A 8 9.02 -23.31 -2.89
CA GLU A 8 9.03 -22.32 -1.81
C GLU A 8 8.88 -20.92 -2.40
N HIS A 9 8.10 -20.07 -1.73
CA HIS A 9 7.81 -18.72 -2.18
C HIS A 9 7.97 -17.75 -1.02
N GLU A 10 8.67 -16.65 -1.25
CA GLU A 10 8.69 -15.50 -0.35
C GLU A 10 7.53 -14.59 -0.72
N LEU A 11 6.45 -14.66 0.06
CA LEU A 11 5.22 -13.91 -0.19
C LEU A 11 5.10 -12.77 0.82
N PHE A 12 4.55 -11.65 0.36
CA PHE A 12 4.20 -10.53 1.21
C PHE A 12 2.81 -10.00 0.87
N ALA A 13 2.25 -9.27 1.82
CA ALA A 13 1.05 -8.46 1.64
C ALA A 13 1.22 -7.16 2.41
N PHE A 14 0.43 -6.16 2.05
CA PHE A 14 0.36 -4.89 2.77
C PHE A 14 -1.07 -4.66 3.26
N LEU A 15 -1.21 -3.84 4.29
CA LEU A 15 -2.53 -3.47 4.80
C LEU A 15 -3.19 -2.41 3.93
N THR A 16 -4.50 -2.48 3.85
CA THR A 16 -5.35 -1.44 3.28
C THR A 16 -6.06 -0.66 4.40
N CYS A 17 -6.55 0.52 4.06
CA CYS A 17 -7.36 1.37 4.93
C CYS A 17 -8.45 2.08 4.10
N GLU A 18 -9.29 2.88 4.74
CA GLU A 18 -10.31 3.69 4.06
C GLU A 18 -9.68 4.66 3.06
N ALA A 19 -10.31 4.84 1.90
CA ALA A 19 -9.81 5.75 0.87
C ALA A 19 -9.95 7.23 1.29
N ASN A 20 -8.89 8.02 1.12
CA ASN A 20 -8.92 9.47 1.32
C ASN A 20 -9.66 10.20 0.18
N ALA A 21 -9.76 11.53 0.26
CA ALA A 21 -10.49 12.34 -0.72
C ALA A 21 -9.91 12.29 -2.15
N VAL A 22 -8.62 11.98 -2.31
CA VAL A 22 -7.97 11.83 -3.63
C VAL A 22 -8.28 10.46 -4.24
N VAL A 23 -8.19 9.40 -3.44
CA VAL A 23 -8.37 8.02 -3.93
C VAL A 23 -9.84 7.65 -4.08
N LYS A 24 -10.71 8.10 -3.17
CA LYS A 24 -12.12 7.67 -3.09
C LYS A 24 -12.91 7.84 -4.40
N PRO A 25 -12.74 8.92 -5.19
CA PRO A 25 -13.41 9.06 -6.49
C PRO A 25 -12.98 8.03 -7.54
N ILE A 26 -11.78 7.45 -7.41
CA ILE A 26 -11.19 6.50 -8.37
C ILE A 26 -11.41 5.06 -7.89
N HIS A 27 -11.13 4.79 -6.62
CA HIS A 27 -11.25 3.48 -5.99
C HIS A 27 -11.85 3.62 -4.58
N PRO A 28 -13.19 3.62 -4.45
CA PRO A 28 -13.87 4.01 -3.21
C PRO A 28 -13.72 3.00 -2.07
N LYS A 29 -13.36 1.74 -2.39
CA LYS A 29 -13.40 0.65 -1.41
C LYS A 29 -12.27 0.70 -0.38
N ALA A 30 -11.09 1.16 -0.79
CA ALA A 30 -9.89 1.18 0.05
C ALA A 30 -8.74 1.88 -0.67
N MET A 31 -7.74 2.29 0.10
CA MET A 31 -6.40 2.65 -0.35
C MET A 31 -5.34 1.83 0.40
N PRO A 32 -4.11 1.66 -0.13
CA PRO A 32 -3.02 1.09 0.64
C PRO A 32 -2.67 1.98 1.83
N VAL A 33 -2.18 1.38 2.92
CA VAL A 33 -1.50 2.14 3.99
C VAL A 33 -0.17 2.67 3.43
N ILE A 34 0.09 3.96 3.63
CA ILE A 34 1.31 4.63 3.17
C ILE A 34 1.96 5.30 4.38
N LEU A 35 3.17 4.87 4.72
CA LEU A 35 4.00 5.48 5.76
C LEU A 35 5.05 6.37 5.08
N THR A 36 5.20 7.61 5.53
CA THR A 36 6.12 8.56 4.88
C THR A 36 7.20 9.06 5.83
N GLU A 37 6.99 8.94 7.14
CA GLU A 37 7.96 9.41 8.13
C GLU A 37 8.87 8.26 8.57
N PRO A 38 10.19 8.49 8.72
CA PRO A 38 11.10 7.46 9.23
C PRO A 38 10.67 6.87 10.57
N ALA A 39 10.13 7.70 11.47
CA ALA A 39 9.63 7.25 12.77
C ALA A 39 8.40 6.31 12.65
N GLU A 40 7.54 6.51 11.65
CA GLU A 40 6.41 5.61 11.38
C GLU A 40 6.92 4.26 10.84
N ILE A 41 7.94 4.27 9.99
CA ILE A 41 8.57 3.06 9.46
C ILE A 41 9.25 2.28 10.59
N GLU A 42 10.02 2.95 11.44
CA GLU A 42 10.65 2.31 12.61
C GLU A 42 9.62 1.72 13.57
N LEU A 43 8.52 2.43 13.82
CA LEU A 43 7.41 1.91 14.64
C LEU A 43 6.77 0.68 13.98
N TRP A 44 6.54 0.71 12.67
CA TRP A 44 5.98 -0.42 11.93
C TRP A 44 6.86 -1.67 11.96
N MET A 45 8.17 -1.49 11.83
CA MET A 45 9.12 -2.60 11.72
C MET A 45 9.46 -3.25 13.07
N ASN A 46 9.38 -2.51 14.17
CA ASN A 46 9.95 -2.96 15.45
C ASN A 46 8.93 -3.03 16.61
N ALA A 47 7.79 -2.35 16.53
CA ALA A 47 6.87 -2.28 17.65
C ALA A 47 5.95 -3.51 17.76
N GLU A 48 5.39 -3.67 18.96
CA GLU A 48 4.31 -4.63 19.18
C GLU A 48 3.10 -4.31 18.30
N TRP A 49 2.38 -5.34 17.88
CA TRP A 49 1.24 -5.20 16.96
C TRP A 49 0.19 -4.18 17.43
N LYS A 50 -0.04 -4.10 18.76
CA LYS A 50 -1.00 -3.15 19.35
C LYS A 50 -0.71 -1.69 18.97
N ASP A 51 0.57 -1.37 18.79
CA ASP A 51 1.07 -0.03 18.50
C ASP A 51 1.23 0.15 16.98
N ALA A 52 1.85 -0.82 16.28
CA ALA A 52 2.04 -0.77 14.82
C ALA A 52 0.70 -0.65 14.05
N ARG A 53 -0.35 -1.36 14.48
CA ARG A 53 -1.68 -1.32 13.81
C ARG A 53 -2.31 0.08 13.82
N THR A 54 -1.90 0.97 14.72
CA THR A 54 -2.42 2.36 14.76
C THR A 54 -2.02 3.14 13.52
N LEU A 55 -1.00 2.69 12.79
CA LEU A 55 -0.58 3.24 11.50
C LEU A 55 -1.45 2.80 10.33
N GLN A 56 -2.39 1.85 10.52
CA GLN A 56 -3.36 1.45 9.49
C GLN A 56 -4.44 2.52 9.30
N ARG A 57 -4.06 3.65 8.69
CA ARG A 57 -4.91 4.82 8.48
C ARG A 57 -4.64 5.47 7.12
N PRO A 58 -5.59 6.22 6.55
CA PRO A 58 -5.37 6.95 5.30
C PRO A 58 -4.23 7.96 5.43
N LEU A 59 -3.46 8.09 4.34
CA LEU A 59 -2.57 9.24 4.17
C LEU A 59 -3.44 10.51 3.99
N PRO A 60 -3.11 11.62 4.66
CA PRO A 60 -3.83 12.88 4.45
C PRO A 60 -3.81 13.31 2.98
N ALA A 61 -4.95 13.80 2.49
CA ALA A 61 -5.19 14.06 1.07
C ALA A 61 -4.24 15.12 0.50
N GLU A 62 -3.91 16.13 1.30
CA GLU A 62 -2.98 17.22 0.99
C GLU A 62 -1.53 16.75 0.77
N ARG A 63 -1.19 15.54 1.20
CA ARG A 63 0.13 14.93 0.99
C ARG A 63 0.16 13.97 -0.21
N MET A 64 -0.90 13.94 -1.01
CA MET A 64 -1.03 13.08 -2.18
C MET A 64 -1.44 13.89 -3.41
N SER A 65 -0.78 13.63 -4.53
CA SER A 65 -1.10 14.23 -5.83
C SER A 65 -1.42 13.15 -6.85
N LEU A 66 -2.48 13.37 -7.65
CA LEU A 66 -2.79 12.52 -8.79
C LEU A 66 -1.88 12.92 -9.95
N LEU A 67 -1.07 11.98 -10.43
CA LEU A 67 -0.25 12.17 -11.62
C LEU A 67 -0.96 11.64 -12.88
N PRO A 68 -0.66 12.18 -14.07
CA PRO A 68 -1.10 11.59 -15.33
C PRO A 68 -0.66 10.13 -15.44
N VAL A 69 -1.49 9.28 -16.04
CA VAL A 69 -1.12 7.87 -16.28
C VAL A 69 -0.04 7.84 -17.37
N GLU A 70 1.17 7.45 -16.99
CA GLU A 70 2.22 7.09 -17.93
C GLU A 70 2.01 5.65 -18.38
N ILE A 71 1.73 5.44 -19.67
CA ILE A 71 1.64 4.09 -20.24
C ILE A 71 3.07 3.65 -20.54
N GLN A 72 3.68 2.87 -19.65
CA GLN A 72 4.95 2.19 -19.95
C GLN A 72 4.73 1.23 -21.13
N SER A 73 5.40 1.50 -22.24
CA SER A 73 5.32 0.74 -23.50
C SER A 73 6.25 -0.49 -23.53
N GLU A 74 7.19 -0.58 -22.61
CA GLU A 74 8.18 -1.67 -22.56
C GLU A 74 7.68 -2.82 -21.70
N PRO A 75 7.74 -4.08 -22.16
CA PRO A 75 7.36 -5.22 -21.35
C PRO A 75 8.33 -5.38 -20.19
N MET A 76 7.79 -5.53 -18.97
CA MET A 76 8.58 -5.85 -17.78
C MET A 76 9.24 -7.22 -18.01
N LEU A 77 10.56 -7.21 -18.20
CA LEU A 77 11.36 -8.43 -18.29
C LEU A 77 11.35 -9.10 -16.91
N PHE A 78 10.61 -10.20 -16.80
CA PHE A 78 10.69 -11.15 -15.69
C PHE A 78 11.46 -12.39 -16.13
#